data_AF-A0A7G6Z649-F1
#
_entry.id   AF-A0A7G6Z649-F1
#
_cell.length_a   1.000
_cell.length_b   1.000
_cell.length_c   1.000
_cell.angle_alpha   90.00
_cell.angle_beta   90.00
_cell.angle_gamma   90.00
#
_symmetry.space_group_name_H-M   'P 1'
#
loop_
_entity.id
_entity.type
_entity.pdbx_description
1 polymer ?
#
loop_
_entity_poly.entity_id
_entity_poly.type
_entity_poly.pdbx_seq_one_letter_code
_entity_poly.pdbx_strand_id
1 'polypeptide(L)'
;MKSARGSSSWVWVVGGILATVIFAGLSLVAAGALGGGSTRGVAGAPSGSGSCTVPKLSGSVVNISLTNMGGPMMGGGSAQMSGDAMRLRADQGTVKQGTTSFFVTNNGSVTHELVVLPLPESQIVGTQPIGGDGKIDETGSLGEASNTCGQGSGEGILPGASGWVTVTLPSGRYELICNLPGHYAAGMYSQLTVR
;
A
#
# COMPACT_ATOMS: atom_id res chain seq x y z
N MET A 1 29.59 35.41 -56.30
CA MET A 1 30.16 34.67 -55.15
C MET A 1 30.62 33.31 -55.66
N LYS A 2 31.91 33.00 -55.47
CA LYS A 2 32.64 31.93 -56.18
C LYS A 2 32.30 30.54 -55.65
N SER A 3 31.95 29.64 -56.57
CA SER A 3 32.03 28.19 -56.43
C SER A 3 33.49 27.75 -56.64
N ALA A 4 34.03 26.93 -55.75
CA ALA A 4 35.30 26.24 -55.97
C ALA A 4 35.21 24.82 -55.39
N ARG A 5 35.28 23.84 -56.29
CA ARG A 5 35.63 22.45 -56.00
C ARG A 5 37.11 22.39 -55.66
N GLY A 6 37.47 21.59 -54.66
CA GLY A 6 38.85 21.25 -54.35
C GLY A 6 38.90 19.89 -53.67
N SER A 7 39.18 18.86 -54.44
CA SER A 7 39.50 17.51 -53.98
C SER A 7 40.99 17.43 -53.63
N SER A 8 41.34 16.94 -52.44
CA SER A 8 42.63 16.28 -52.23
C SER A 8 42.64 15.43 -50.97
N SER A 9 43.06 14.20 -51.18
CA SER A 9 43.31 13.07 -50.29
C SER A 9 44.30 13.32 -49.15
N TRP A 10 43.96 12.85 -47.97
CA TRP A 10 44.84 12.30 -46.92
C TRP A 10 43.90 11.61 -45.92
N VAL A 11 43.61 10.32 -46.04
CA VAL A 11 44.40 9.17 -45.55
C VAL A 11 44.90 9.39 -44.12
N TRP A 12 44.68 8.36 -43.28
CA TRP A 12 45.03 8.19 -41.86
C TRP A 12 43.93 8.68 -40.89
N VAL A 13 43.38 7.89 -39.97
CA VAL A 13 43.72 6.57 -39.42
C VAL A 13 42.45 6.03 -38.76
N VAL A 14 42.18 4.74 -38.98
CA VAL A 14 41.21 3.93 -38.25
C VAL A 14 41.83 3.51 -36.91
N GLY A 15 41.06 3.60 -35.84
CA GLY A 15 41.32 2.92 -34.55
C GLY A 15 40.23 3.35 -33.58
N GLY A 16 39.27 2.53 -33.17
CA GLY A 16 39.40 1.15 -32.72
C GLY A 16 39.21 1.14 -31.20
N ILE A 17 38.00 1.41 -30.72
CA ILE A 17 37.69 1.30 -29.29
C ILE A 17 37.32 -0.16 -29.01
N LEU A 18 38.32 -0.89 -28.52
CA LEU A 18 38.20 -2.24 -27.96
C LEU A 18 37.38 -2.19 -26.68
N ALA A 19 36.27 -2.93 -26.66
CA ALA A 19 35.53 -3.27 -25.46
C ALA A 19 36.29 -4.35 -24.68
N THR A 20 36.77 -4.03 -23.49
CA THR A 20 37.39 -4.99 -22.57
C THR A 20 36.39 -5.42 -21.50
N VAL A 21 35.80 -6.61 -21.70
CA VAL A 21 35.05 -7.35 -20.68
C VAL A 21 36.05 -8.16 -19.86
N ILE A 22 36.28 -7.78 -18.60
CA ILE A 22 37.12 -8.53 -17.66
C ILE A 22 36.22 -9.42 -16.80
N PHE A 23 36.38 -10.73 -16.95
CA PHE A 23 35.79 -11.76 -16.12
C PHE A 23 36.37 -11.72 -14.69
N ALA A 24 35.50 -11.66 -13.67
CA ALA A 24 35.87 -11.89 -12.28
C ALA A 24 35.77 -13.38 -11.96
N GLY A 25 36.89 -13.99 -11.58
CA GLY A 25 36.99 -15.39 -11.18
C GLY A 25 37.73 -15.58 -9.86
N LEU A 26 37.08 -16.34 -8.98
CA LEU A 26 37.58 -17.19 -7.89
C LEU A 26 38.08 -16.61 -6.54
N SER A 27 37.35 -17.07 -5.51
CA SER A 27 37.84 -17.78 -4.31
C SER A 27 38.28 -16.99 -3.09
N LEU A 28 37.53 -17.18 -1.99
CA LEU A 28 38.09 -17.37 -0.66
C LEU A 28 37.24 -18.36 0.15
N VAL A 29 37.87 -19.50 0.42
CA VAL A 29 37.46 -20.54 1.37
C VAL A 29 37.79 -20.04 2.77
N ALA A 30 36.80 -19.96 3.66
CA ALA A 30 37.02 -19.70 5.09
C ALA A 30 37.01 -21.03 5.85
N ALA A 31 38.14 -21.32 6.49
CA ALA A 31 38.38 -22.53 7.29
C ALA A 31 37.55 -22.54 8.57
N GLY A 32 37.02 -23.73 8.91
CA GLY A 32 36.37 -24.00 10.18
C GLY A 32 37.37 -24.22 11.32
N ALA A 33 37.01 -23.74 12.51
CA ALA A 33 37.58 -24.15 13.79
C ALA A 33 36.44 -24.38 14.80
N LEU A 34 36.59 -25.47 15.55
CA LEU A 34 35.63 -26.05 16.47
C LEU A 34 35.54 -25.26 17.79
N GLY A 35 34.34 -25.14 18.36
CA GLY A 35 34.17 -24.65 19.73
C GLY A 35 32.72 -24.57 20.20
N GLY A 36 32.23 -25.63 20.85
CA GLY A 36 31.37 -25.57 22.04
C GLY A 36 29.93 -25.03 21.93
N GLY A 37 28.98 -25.96 21.77
CA GLY A 37 27.72 -26.05 22.54
C GLY A 37 26.78 -24.84 22.66
N SER A 38 25.61 -24.93 22.03
CA SER A 38 24.31 -24.52 22.62
C SER A 38 23.15 -25.13 21.83
N THR A 39 22.36 -25.92 22.55
CA THR A 39 20.94 -26.29 22.34
C THR A 39 20.31 -26.10 20.94
N ARG A 40 19.97 -27.23 20.31
CA ARG A 40 18.94 -27.30 19.25
C ARG A 40 17.59 -26.90 19.83
N GLY A 41 17.28 -25.62 19.84
CA GLY A 41 15.91 -25.15 19.77
C GLY A 41 15.40 -25.44 18.37
N VAL A 42 14.39 -26.30 18.26
CA VAL A 42 13.62 -26.48 17.03
C VAL A 42 13.04 -25.12 16.69
N ALA A 43 13.65 -24.42 15.74
CA ALA A 43 13.10 -23.22 15.14
C ALA A 43 11.80 -23.64 14.44
N GLY A 44 10.68 -23.39 15.12
CA GLY A 44 9.39 -23.31 14.43
C GLY A 44 9.55 -22.30 13.30
N ALA A 45 9.22 -22.74 12.09
CA ALA A 45 9.24 -21.91 10.91
C ALA A 45 8.44 -20.62 11.18
N PRO A 46 8.97 -19.42 10.91
CA PRO A 46 8.15 -18.24 10.88
C PRO A 46 7.28 -18.35 9.63
N SER A 47 5.99 -18.60 9.81
CA SER A 47 4.99 -18.29 8.80
C SER A 47 5.12 -16.79 8.52
N GLY A 48 5.68 -16.46 7.35
CA GLY A 48 5.94 -15.08 6.94
C GLY A 48 4.64 -14.32 6.67
N SER A 49 4.04 -13.78 7.72
CA SER A 49 3.27 -12.54 7.66
C SER A 49 4.27 -11.41 7.88
N GLY A 50 4.45 -10.52 6.89
CA GLY A 50 5.34 -9.38 7.01
C GLY A 50 4.93 -8.49 8.18
N SER A 51 5.57 -8.66 9.34
CA SER A 51 5.34 -7.84 10.53
C SER A 51 5.96 -6.47 10.29
N CYS A 52 5.15 -5.49 9.86
CA CYS A 52 5.60 -4.10 9.83
C CYS A 52 6.05 -3.66 11.24
N THR A 53 7.15 -2.92 11.33
CA THR A 53 7.55 -2.28 12.59
C THR A 53 6.71 -1.03 12.79
N VAL A 54 5.73 -1.11 13.70
CA VAL A 54 4.81 0.00 13.97
C VAL A 54 5.33 0.81 15.16
N PRO A 55 5.54 2.14 15.03
CA PRO A 55 5.90 2.98 16.15
C PRO A 55 4.73 3.10 17.14
N LYS A 56 5.01 3.57 18.36
CA LYS A 56 3.94 3.87 19.32
C LYS A 56 3.04 4.99 18.77
N LEU A 57 1.78 4.66 18.51
CA LEU A 57 0.76 5.60 18.03
C LEU A 57 0.26 6.50 19.17
N SER A 58 -0.18 7.70 18.82
CA SER A 58 -0.63 8.73 19.76
C SER A 58 -2.16 8.88 19.76
N GLY A 59 -2.73 9.35 20.87
CA GLY A 59 -4.17 9.57 20.97
C GLY A 59 -4.98 8.27 21.02
N SER A 60 -6.24 8.33 20.57
CA SER A 60 -7.11 7.15 20.48
C SER A 60 -6.71 6.32 19.27
N VAL A 61 -6.48 5.02 19.44
CA VAL A 61 -6.16 4.12 18.32
C VAL A 61 -7.41 3.40 17.87
N VAL A 62 -7.74 3.52 16.58
CA VAL A 62 -8.80 2.77 15.90
C VAL A 62 -8.14 1.76 14.98
N ASN A 63 -8.42 0.48 15.16
CA ASN A 63 -7.91 -0.57 14.29
C ASN A 63 -8.86 -0.76 13.10
N ILE A 64 -8.31 -0.68 11.90
CA ILE A 64 -9.03 -0.86 10.64
C ILE A 64 -8.58 -2.17 10.00
N SER A 65 -9.53 -3.06 9.72
CA SER A 65 -9.31 -4.27 8.95
C SER A 65 -9.86 -4.09 7.54
N LEU A 66 -9.00 -4.24 6.54
CA LEU A 66 -9.34 -4.24 5.12
C LEU A 66 -9.35 -5.69 4.63
N THR A 67 -10.43 -6.11 4.00
CA THR A 67 -10.57 -7.48 3.49
C THR A 67 -11.26 -7.48 2.14
N ASN A 68 -10.86 -8.41 1.28
CA ASN A 68 -11.60 -8.79 0.10
C ASN A 68 -11.59 -10.32 0.03
N MET A 69 -12.75 -10.95 0.25
CA MET A 69 -12.89 -12.41 0.23
C MET A 69 -13.77 -12.81 -0.95
N GLY A 70 -13.12 -12.91 -2.10
CA GLY A 70 -13.50 -13.80 -3.19
C GLY A 70 -12.34 -14.76 -3.41
N GLY A 71 -12.33 -15.91 -2.73
CA GLY A 71 -11.41 -16.99 -3.09
C GLY A 71 -11.69 -17.48 -4.52
N PRO A 72 -10.79 -18.24 -5.16
CA PRO A 72 -11.05 -18.78 -6.49
C PRO A 72 -12.28 -19.69 -6.44
N MET A 73 -13.42 -19.19 -6.93
CA MET A 73 -14.63 -19.99 -7.12
C MET A 73 -14.37 -20.92 -8.30
N MET A 74 -13.79 -22.09 -8.01
CA MET A 74 -13.84 -23.27 -8.88
C MET A 74 -15.28 -23.78 -8.89
N GLY A 75 -16.16 -23.14 -9.66
CA GLY A 75 -17.57 -23.54 -9.70
C GLY A 75 -18.38 -22.59 -10.57
N GLY A 76 -18.51 -22.95 -11.84
CA GLY A 76 -19.32 -22.24 -12.82
C GLY A 76 -20.74 -22.00 -12.30
N GLY A 77 -21.09 -20.73 -12.19
CA GLY A 77 -22.41 -20.28 -11.83
C GLY A 77 -22.37 -18.77 -11.77
N SER A 78 -23.26 -18.13 -12.52
CA SER A 78 -23.40 -16.69 -12.69
C SER A 78 -23.57 -15.99 -11.34
N ALA A 79 -22.46 -15.74 -10.64
CA ALA A 79 -22.46 -14.96 -9.42
C ALA A 79 -22.66 -13.51 -9.83
N GLN A 80 -23.86 -13.00 -9.57
CA GLN A 80 -24.10 -11.56 -9.47
C GLN A 80 -22.94 -10.94 -8.70
N MET A 81 -22.35 -9.90 -9.28
CA MET A 81 -21.33 -9.05 -8.67
C MET A 81 -21.94 -8.35 -7.45
N SER A 82 -22.15 -9.08 -6.36
CA SER A 82 -22.61 -8.52 -5.10
C SER A 82 -21.52 -7.58 -4.59
N GLY A 83 -21.88 -6.32 -4.35
CA GLY A 83 -21.04 -5.27 -3.75
C GLY A 83 -20.62 -5.55 -2.29
N ASP A 84 -20.55 -6.82 -1.90
CA ASP A 84 -20.07 -7.33 -0.62
C ASP A 84 -18.71 -8.06 -0.76
N ALA A 85 -18.08 -7.97 -1.93
CA ALA A 85 -16.81 -8.65 -2.22
C ALA A 85 -15.62 -8.06 -1.43
N MET A 86 -15.72 -6.79 -1.03
CA MET A 86 -14.71 -6.08 -0.24
C MET A 86 -15.33 -5.42 1.00
N ARG A 87 -14.52 -5.20 2.03
CA ARG A 87 -15.00 -4.71 3.33
C ARG A 87 -13.94 -3.94 4.10
N LEU A 88 -14.28 -2.72 4.49
CA LEU A 88 -13.52 -1.89 5.43
C LEU A 88 -14.22 -1.94 6.79
N ARG A 89 -13.50 -2.28 7.85
CA ARG A 89 -14.08 -2.36 9.22
C ARG A 89 -13.23 -1.64 10.23
N ALA A 90 -13.83 -0.67 10.91
CA ALA A 90 -13.30 -0.17 12.18
C ALA A 90 -13.71 -1.10 13.33
N ASP A 91 -12.81 -1.32 14.27
CA ASP A 91 -13.09 -2.01 15.54
C ASP A 91 -14.00 -1.18 16.47
N GLN A 92 -14.07 0.12 16.23
CA GLN A 92 -14.91 1.07 16.96
C GLN A 92 -15.72 1.93 16.00
N GLY A 93 -17.03 2.02 16.21
CA GLY A 93 -17.90 2.95 15.49
C GLY A 93 -17.94 4.35 16.10
N THR A 94 -17.32 4.56 17.26
CA THR A 94 -17.32 5.85 17.95
C THR A 94 -16.03 6.08 18.72
N VAL A 95 -15.44 7.27 18.59
CA VAL A 95 -14.26 7.70 19.32
C VAL A 95 -14.46 9.08 19.96
N LYS A 96 -13.54 9.44 20.87
CA LYS A 96 -13.51 10.77 21.47
C LYS A 96 -12.97 11.80 20.48
N GLN A 97 -13.48 13.02 20.51
CA GLN A 97 -12.87 14.14 19.79
C GLN A 97 -11.40 14.36 20.18
N GLY A 98 -10.59 14.78 19.21
CA GLY A 98 -9.16 15.04 19.36
C GLY A 98 -8.29 14.13 18.50
N THR A 99 -7.05 13.90 18.94
CA THR A 99 -6.06 13.11 18.19
C THR A 99 -6.46 11.64 18.15
N THR A 100 -6.62 11.13 16.93
CA THR A 100 -6.95 9.74 16.62
C THR A 100 -5.94 9.18 15.63
N SER A 101 -5.36 8.03 15.96
CA SER A 101 -4.56 7.24 15.03
C SER A 101 -5.39 6.11 14.45
N PHE A 102 -5.44 6.01 13.13
CA PHE A 102 -5.96 4.86 12.43
C PHE A 102 -4.83 3.91 12.12
N PHE A 103 -4.86 2.73 12.71
CA PHE A 103 -3.95 1.64 12.39
C PHE A 103 -4.64 0.68 11.43
N VAL A 104 -4.10 0.53 10.23
CA VAL A 104 -4.79 -0.12 9.11
C VAL A 104 -4.05 -1.38 8.72
N THR A 105 -4.73 -2.52 8.78
CA THR A 105 -4.18 -3.81 8.39
C THR A 105 -4.91 -4.33 7.15
N ASN A 106 -4.14 -4.68 6.13
CA ASN A 106 -4.66 -5.33 4.95
C ASN A 106 -4.66 -6.85 5.15
N ASN A 107 -5.83 -7.39 5.49
CA ASN A 107 -6.10 -8.82 5.62
C ASN A 107 -6.66 -9.43 4.32
N GLY A 108 -6.68 -8.66 3.24
CA GLY A 108 -7.12 -9.04 1.91
C GLY A 108 -6.02 -9.63 1.03
N SER A 109 -6.38 -9.93 -0.21
CA SER A 109 -5.49 -10.43 -1.26
C SER A 109 -5.10 -9.37 -2.30
N VAL A 110 -5.68 -8.17 -2.23
CA VAL A 110 -5.33 -7.03 -3.10
C VAL A 110 -4.87 -5.84 -2.27
N THR A 111 -4.21 -4.87 -2.89
CA THR A 111 -3.80 -3.61 -2.25
C THR A 111 -5.02 -2.83 -1.78
N HIS A 112 -4.97 -2.22 -0.60
CA HIS A 112 -6.04 -1.35 -0.10
C HIS A 112 -5.47 -0.08 0.55
N GLU A 113 -6.32 0.90 0.80
CA GLU A 113 -5.97 2.12 1.53
C GLU A 113 -7.08 2.51 2.52
N LEU A 114 -6.78 3.49 3.35
CA LEU A 114 -7.76 4.21 4.14
C LEU A 114 -7.69 5.70 3.81
N VAL A 115 -8.83 6.32 3.55
CA VAL A 115 -9.00 7.78 3.50
C VAL A 115 -10.10 8.19 4.48
N VAL A 116 -9.88 9.29 5.20
CA VAL A 116 -10.81 9.82 6.21
C VAL A 116 -11.50 11.05 5.66
N LEU A 117 -12.79 10.93 5.33
CA LEU A 117 -13.61 12.03 4.82
C LEU A 117 -14.61 12.52 5.86
N PRO A 118 -14.85 13.84 6.00
CA PRO A 118 -16.02 14.36 6.69
C PRO A 118 -17.31 13.83 6.03
N LEU A 119 -18.28 13.42 6.84
CA LEU A 119 -19.58 12.96 6.36
C LEU A 119 -20.69 13.92 6.83
N PRO A 120 -21.20 14.82 5.97
CA PRO A 120 -22.29 15.72 6.31
C PRO A 120 -23.52 14.97 6.84
N GLU A 121 -24.32 15.61 7.71
CA GLU A 121 -25.54 15.00 8.26
C GLU A 121 -26.56 14.60 7.19
N SER A 122 -26.62 15.34 6.09
CA SER A 122 -27.49 15.03 4.94
C SER A 122 -27.03 13.82 4.13
N GLN A 123 -25.82 13.32 4.36
CA GLN A 123 -25.23 12.25 3.57
C GLN A 123 -25.25 10.91 4.31
N ILE A 124 -25.60 9.87 3.54
CA ILE A 124 -25.63 8.48 3.96
C ILE A 124 -24.27 7.86 3.62
N VAL A 125 -23.73 7.05 4.52
CA VAL A 125 -22.50 6.30 4.27
C VAL A 125 -22.69 5.35 3.09
N GLY A 126 -21.68 5.22 2.22
CA GLY A 126 -21.75 4.34 1.05
C GLY A 126 -22.49 4.92 -0.16
N THR A 127 -22.91 6.19 -0.13
CA THR A 127 -23.69 6.81 -1.21
C THR A 127 -22.96 7.96 -1.92
N GLN A 128 -21.64 8.04 -1.81
CA GLN A 128 -20.84 9.03 -2.54
C GLN A 128 -20.93 8.77 -4.06
N PRO A 129 -21.04 9.81 -4.90
CA PRO A 129 -20.98 9.66 -6.35
C PRO A 129 -19.62 9.10 -6.79
N ILE A 130 -19.64 8.09 -7.66
CA ILE A 130 -18.44 7.49 -8.23
C ILE A 130 -18.18 8.12 -9.61
N GLY A 131 -16.98 8.66 -9.78
CA GLY A 131 -16.47 9.22 -11.03
C GLY A 131 -16.16 8.16 -12.09
N GLY A 132 -15.85 8.63 -13.30
CA GLY A 132 -15.55 7.74 -14.44
C GLY A 132 -14.27 6.91 -14.29
N ASP A 133 -13.40 7.28 -13.37
CA ASP A 133 -12.19 6.55 -12.99
C ASP A 133 -12.43 5.49 -11.90
N GLY A 134 -13.68 5.32 -11.46
CA GLY A 134 -14.05 4.36 -10.42
C GLY A 134 -13.72 4.83 -9.00
N LYS A 135 -13.40 6.11 -8.80
CA LYS A 135 -13.13 6.72 -7.50
C LYS A 135 -14.23 7.68 -7.09
N ILE A 136 -14.27 8.05 -5.82
CA ILE A 136 -15.07 9.18 -5.33
C ILE A 136 -14.20 10.42 -5.15
N ASP A 137 -14.81 11.59 -5.03
CA ASP A 137 -14.12 12.84 -4.72
C ASP A 137 -13.60 12.83 -3.27
N GLU A 138 -12.30 13.06 -3.09
CA GLU A 138 -11.62 13.13 -1.80
C GLU A 138 -11.41 14.56 -1.30
N THR A 139 -11.98 15.55 -1.98
CA THR A 139 -11.85 16.95 -1.58
C THR A 139 -12.26 17.13 -0.12
N GLY A 140 -11.33 17.64 0.69
CA GLY A 140 -11.53 17.81 2.12
C GLY A 140 -11.16 16.60 2.99
N SER A 141 -10.47 15.60 2.44
CA SER A 141 -9.91 14.50 3.23
C SER A 141 -8.99 15.02 4.34
N LEU A 142 -9.10 14.38 5.51
CA LEU A 142 -8.34 14.77 6.71
C LEU A 142 -7.07 13.97 6.89
N GLY A 143 -6.96 12.83 6.22
CA GLY A 143 -5.80 11.97 6.25
C GLY A 143 -6.00 10.68 5.47
N GLU A 144 -4.87 10.07 5.15
CA GLU A 144 -4.77 8.86 4.35
C GLU A 144 -3.72 7.93 4.95
N ALA A 145 -4.02 6.63 4.96
CA ALA A 145 -3.05 5.59 5.22
C ALA A 145 -2.98 4.65 4.01
N SER A 146 -1.96 4.87 3.18
CA SER A 146 -1.65 4.09 1.98
C SER A 146 -0.15 3.81 1.84
N ASN A 147 0.68 4.23 2.81
CA ASN A 147 2.08 3.88 2.86
C ASN A 147 2.28 2.47 3.46
N THR A 148 2.71 1.51 2.65
CA THR A 148 3.00 0.14 3.12
C THR A 148 4.10 0.14 4.18
N CYS A 149 3.78 -0.41 5.35
CA CYS A 149 4.61 -0.39 6.56
C CYS A 149 5.07 1.02 6.98
N GLY A 150 4.26 2.04 6.72
CA GLY A 150 4.59 3.42 7.02
C GLY A 150 3.38 4.27 7.39
N GLN A 151 3.70 5.52 7.72
CA GLN A 151 2.69 6.54 8.01
C GLN A 151 2.30 7.28 6.73
N GLY A 152 1.02 7.65 6.63
CA GLY A 152 0.51 8.61 5.66
C GLY A 152 0.28 8.01 4.26
N SER A 153 0.32 8.90 3.27
CA SER A 153 0.11 8.59 1.85
C SER A 153 1.26 7.80 1.21
N GLY A 154 0.92 7.03 0.20
CA GLY A 154 1.76 6.13 -0.59
C GLY A 154 0.94 5.50 -1.72
N GLU A 155 1.35 4.33 -2.20
CA GLU A 155 0.70 3.65 -3.36
C GLU A 155 -0.34 2.59 -2.94
N GLY A 156 -0.67 2.54 -1.64
CA GLY A 156 -1.54 1.55 -1.03
C GLY A 156 -0.79 0.58 -0.10
N ILE A 157 -1.55 -0.03 0.80
CA ILE A 157 -1.10 -1.03 1.76
C ILE A 157 -1.16 -2.40 1.08
N LEU A 158 -0.01 -3.04 0.88
CA LEU A 158 0.09 -4.36 0.27
C LEU A 158 -0.59 -5.45 1.10
N PRO A 159 -1.01 -6.57 0.47
CA PRO A 159 -1.57 -7.73 1.17
C PRO A 159 -0.68 -8.20 2.32
N GLY A 160 -1.29 -8.41 3.50
CA GLY A 160 -0.60 -8.85 4.71
C GLY A 160 0.23 -7.77 5.41
N ALA A 161 0.29 -6.55 4.88
CA ALA A 161 0.99 -5.42 5.49
C ALA A 161 0.03 -4.51 6.27
N SER A 162 0.59 -3.45 6.86
CA SER A 162 -0.16 -2.41 7.56
C SER A 162 0.33 -1.03 7.19
N GLY A 163 -0.49 0.00 7.43
CA GLY A 163 -0.14 1.41 7.33
C GLY A 163 -0.89 2.18 8.42
N TRP A 164 -0.54 3.45 8.65
CA TRP A 164 -1.24 4.23 9.66
C TRP A 164 -1.30 5.72 9.33
N VAL A 165 -2.24 6.43 9.93
CA VAL A 165 -2.31 7.89 9.88
C VAL A 165 -2.84 8.42 11.21
N THR A 166 -2.31 9.56 11.64
CA THR A 166 -2.76 10.26 12.84
C THR A 166 -3.36 11.59 12.44
N VAL A 167 -4.60 11.82 12.84
CA VAL A 167 -5.37 13.03 12.51
C VAL A 167 -6.02 13.59 13.76
N THR A 168 -6.35 14.88 13.75
CA THR A 168 -7.13 15.51 14.82
C THR A 168 -8.56 15.66 14.32
N LEU A 169 -9.51 14.97 14.95
CA LEU A 169 -10.91 14.96 14.55
C LEU A 169 -11.76 15.81 15.50
N PRO A 170 -12.43 16.87 15.02
CA PRO A 170 -13.51 17.48 15.78
C PRO A 170 -14.70 16.52 15.95
N SER A 171 -15.64 16.88 16.82
CA SER A 171 -16.91 16.17 16.91
C SER A 171 -17.65 16.20 15.57
N GLY A 172 -18.21 15.07 15.15
CA GLY A 172 -18.88 14.94 13.85
C GLY A 172 -19.00 13.50 13.36
N ARG A 173 -19.45 13.35 12.11
CA ARG A 173 -19.49 12.07 11.39
C ARG A 173 -18.41 12.05 10.33
N TYR A 174 -17.83 10.87 10.13
CA TYR A 174 -16.80 10.62 9.14
C TYR A 174 -17.12 9.35 8.37
N GLU A 175 -16.72 9.35 7.11
CA GLU A 175 -16.72 8.18 6.24
C GLU A 175 -15.26 7.76 6.02
N LEU A 176 -14.96 6.55 6.49
CA LEU A 176 -13.69 5.88 6.26
C LEU A 176 -13.82 5.06 4.98
N ILE A 177 -12.94 5.27 4.00
CA ILE A 177 -13.06 4.61 2.69
C ILE A 177 -11.74 3.98 2.24
N CYS A 178 -11.81 3.07 1.28
CA CYS A 178 -10.72 2.79 0.34
C CYS A 178 -11.15 3.33 -1.03
N ASN A 179 -10.38 4.24 -1.61
CA ASN A 179 -10.73 4.93 -2.86
C ASN A 179 -9.91 4.48 -4.08
N LEU A 180 -9.15 3.39 -3.96
CA LEU A 180 -8.61 2.70 -5.12
C LEU A 180 -9.73 2.37 -6.12
N PRO A 181 -9.48 2.42 -7.44
CA PRO A 181 -10.54 2.30 -8.45
C PRO A 181 -11.45 1.09 -8.24
N GLY A 182 -12.75 1.33 -8.06
CA GLY A 182 -13.79 0.32 -7.86
C GLY A 182 -13.94 -0.21 -6.44
N HIS A 183 -13.04 0.13 -5.50
CA HIS A 183 -13.07 -0.42 -4.14
C HIS A 183 -14.23 0.14 -3.31
N TYR A 184 -14.48 1.45 -3.40
CA TYR A 184 -15.64 2.07 -2.75
C TYR A 184 -16.97 1.44 -3.22
N ALA A 185 -17.12 1.29 -4.54
CA ALA A 185 -18.27 0.66 -5.17
C ALA A 185 -18.48 -0.80 -4.72
N ALA A 186 -17.38 -1.49 -4.38
CA ALA A 186 -17.38 -2.87 -3.91
C ALA A 186 -17.57 -3.01 -2.38
N GLY A 187 -17.93 -1.92 -1.68
CA GLY A 187 -18.28 -1.94 -0.26
C GLY A 187 -17.17 -1.52 0.70
N MET A 188 -16.08 -0.92 0.22
CA MET A 188 -14.98 -0.47 1.08
C MET A 188 -15.23 0.89 1.72
N TYR A 189 -16.24 0.96 2.58
CA TYR A 189 -16.53 2.11 3.42
C TYR A 189 -16.99 1.70 4.82
N SER A 190 -16.81 2.59 5.79
CA SER A 190 -17.36 2.45 7.15
C SER A 190 -17.63 3.84 7.74
N GLN A 191 -18.67 3.97 8.54
CA GLN A 191 -18.91 5.21 9.28
C GLN A 191 -18.11 5.22 10.59
N LEU A 192 -17.61 6.39 10.97
CA LEU A 192 -17.08 6.68 12.30
C LEU A 192 -17.78 7.91 12.88
N THR A 193 -18.19 7.83 14.15
CA THR A 193 -18.72 8.97 14.90
C THR A 193 -17.68 9.50 15.89
N VAL A 194 -17.53 10.80 15.99
CA VAL A 194 -16.61 11.47 16.92
C VAL A 194 -17.41 12.37 17.85
N ARG A 195 -17.24 12.24 19.16
CA ARG A 195 -17.97 13.00 20.18
C ARG A 195 -17.23 13.12 21.52
#